data_AF-A0A094EWY9-F1
#
_entry.id   AF-A0A094EWY9-F1
#
_cell.length_a   1.000
_cell.length_b   1.000
_cell.length_c   1.000
_cell.angle_alpha   90.00
_cell.angle_beta   90.00
_cell.angle_gamma   90.00
#
_symmetry.space_group_name_H-M   'P 1'
#
loop_
_entity.id
_entity.type
_entity.pdbx_description
1 polymer ?
#
loop_
_entity_poly.entity_id
_entity_poly.type
_entity_poly.pdbx_seq_one_letter_code
_entity_poly.pdbx_strand_id
1 'polypeptide(L)'
;MSLVHPQTHTPTTTSLSDPYALPSSFPQSISSPLAWTGADLADERYIYHLTPSDLSEIKNALTEFKSHGLNGDLATPATFPLPTLGAKLRSLSSELYSGRGVCLIRGLTTEMYEPEEGMVVFMGLQSYVAEEKGRQDERGNMIVHITPSVYEAKHSRHSMDSLPFHTEATGDILAWQTRAAAAEGGKCILASAYTAYNLLAATCPEVIHTLAKPDWPFA
;
A
#
# COMPACT_ATOMS: atom_id res chain seq x y z
N MET A 1 -34.32 -22.82 -41.47
CA MET A 1 -34.73 -21.62 -42.20
C MET A 1 -35.47 -20.73 -41.21
N SER A 2 -34.75 -19.82 -40.55
CA SER A 2 -35.31 -18.89 -39.57
C SER A 2 -34.88 -17.49 -39.99
N LEU A 3 -35.87 -16.63 -40.21
CA LEU A 3 -35.70 -15.26 -40.69
C LEU A 3 -35.16 -14.40 -39.55
N VAL A 4 -33.94 -13.88 -39.71
CA VAL A 4 -33.38 -12.87 -38.81
C VAL A 4 -33.98 -11.53 -39.20
N HIS A 5 -34.77 -10.96 -38.30
CA HIS A 5 -35.30 -9.61 -38.44
C HIS A 5 -34.15 -8.60 -38.31
N PRO A 6 -34.01 -7.62 -39.22
CA PRO A 6 -33.02 -6.57 -39.06
C PRO A 6 -33.42 -5.69 -37.88
N GLN A 7 -32.58 -5.64 -36.84
CA GLN A 7 -32.76 -4.67 -35.78
C GLN A 7 -32.46 -3.28 -36.34
N THR A 8 -33.48 -2.42 -36.35
CA THR A 8 -33.34 -1.00 -36.62
C THR A 8 -32.68 -0.35 -35.42
N HIS A 9 -31.37 -0.12 -35.50
CA HIS A 9 -30.68 0.75 -34.56
C HIS A 9 -31.26 2.16 -34.67
N THR A 10 -32.00 2.56 -33.64
CA THR A 10 -32.34 3.97 -33.42
C THR A 10 -31.02 4.71 -33.17
N PRO A 11 -30.74 5.85 -33.82
CA PRO A 11 -29.55 6.62 -33.50
C PRO A 11 -29.72 7.14 -32.07
N THR A 12 -29.01 6.53 -31.13
CA THR A 12 -28.80 7.11 -29.81
C THR A 12 -28.18 8.47 -30.06
N THR A 13 -28.90 9.53 -29.70
CA THR A 13 -28.35 10.88 -29.70
C THR A 13 -27.25 10.89 -28.66
N THR A 14 -26.01 10.62 -29.08
CA THR A 14 -24.82 10.86 -28.27
C THR A 14 -24.77 12.37 -28.13
N SER A 15 -25.32 12.88 -27.03
CA SER A 15 -24.89 14.16 -26.48
C SER A 15 -23.37 14.05 -26.41
N LEU A 16 -22.68 14.68 -27.35
CA LEU A 16 -21.23 14.85 -27.33
C LEU A 16 -20.93 15.64 -26.06
N SER A 17 -20.70 14.93 -24.96
CA SER A 17 -20.12 15.51 -23.77
C SER A 17 -18.86 16.24 -24.21
N ASP A 18 -18.72 17.50 -23.83
CA ASP A 18 -17.51 18.27 -24.08
C ASP A 18 -16.30 17.42 -23.62
N PRO A 19 -15.43 16.97 -24.55
CA PRO A 19 -14.33 16.10 -24.19
C PRO A 19 -13.32 16.80 -23.25
N TYR A 20 -13.36 18.14 -23.21
CA TYR A 20 -12.57 18.98 -22.31
C TYR A 20 -13.29 19.33 -21.00
N ALA A 21 -14.49 18.80 -20.78
CA ALA A 21 -15.14 18.83 -19.47
C ALA A 21 -14.92 17.50 -18.74
N LEU A 22 -14.95 17.51 -17.41
CA LEU A 22 -14.90 16.28 -16.62
C LEU A 22 -16.10 15.37 -16.92
N PRO A 23 -15.96 14.04 -16.81
CA PRO A 23 -17.11 13.14 -16.85
C PRO A 23 -18.12 13.52 -15.76
N SER A 24 -19.42 13.40 -16.04
CA SER A 24 -20.48 13.95 -15.20
C SER A 24 -20.54 13.39 -13.77
N SER A 25 -20.01 12.19 -13.52
CA SER A 25 -19.93 11.55 -12.20
C SER A 25 -18.65 11.86 -11.42
N PHE A 26 -17.72 12.63 -12.00
CA PHE A 26 -16.41 12.90 -11.41
C PHE A 26 -16.39 14.28 -10.75
N PRO A 27 -15.82 14.42 -9.53
CA PRO A 27 -15.77 15.69 -8.83
C PRO A 27 -14.78 16.67 -9.49
N GLN A 28 -15.03 17.97 -9.41
CA GLN A 28 -14.06 18.96 -9.91
C GLN A 28 -12.72 18.92 -9.17
N SER A 29 -12.76 18.53 -7.90
CA SER A 29 -11.58 18.32 -7.06
C SER A 29 -11.96 17.41 -5.88
N ILE A 30 -11.01 16.63 -5.39
CA ILE A 30 -11.13 15.85 -4.17
C ILE A 30 -10.48 16.62 -3.02
N SER A 31 -11.28 16.99 -2.03
CA SER A 31 -10.82 17.57 -0.76
C SER A 31 -10.68 16.45 0.26
N SER A 32 -9.48 15.87 0.37
CA SER A 32 -9.17 14.77 1.28
C SER A 32 -7.75 14.95 1.86
N PRO A 33 -7.47 14.52 3.10
CA PRO A 33 -6.10 14.45 3.62
C PRO A 33 -5.17 13.55 2.79
N LEU A 34 -5.72 12.66 1.96
CA LEU A 34 -4.99 11.87 0.97
C LEU A 34 -4.45 12.72 -0.19
N ALA A 35 -4.99 13.91 -0.44
CA ALA A 35 -4.58 14.82 -1.52
C ALA A 35 -3.39 15.72 -1.10
N TRP A 36 -2.28 15.12 -0.72
CA TRP A 36 -1.05 15.81 -0.31
C TRP A 36 -0.01 15.93 -1.43
N THR A 37 0.89 16.88 -1.28
CA THR A 37 2.14 17.03 -2.03
C THR A 37 3.35 16.71 -1.15
N GLY A 38 4.55 16.62 -1.71
CA GLY A 38 5.76 16.42 -0.91
C GLY A 38 6.00 17.50 0.15
N ALA A 39 5.55 18.74 -0.10
CA ALA A 39 5.67 19.82 0.87
C ALA A 39 4.81 19.58 2.12
N ASP A 40 3.64 18.96 1.97
CA ASP A 40 2.72 18.65 3.08
C ASP A 40 3.24 17.54 4.00
N LEU A 41 4.24 16.77 3.53
CA LEU A 41 4.92 15.73 4.31
C LEU A 41 6.24 16.22 4.94
N ALA A 42 6.64 17.47 4.71
CA ALA A 42 7.94 17.99 5.17
C ALA A 42 8.07 18.04 6.70
N ASP A 43 6.95 18.05 7.43
CA ASP A 43 6.93 18.05 8.89
C ASP A 43 7.09 16.65 9.54
N GLU A 44 7.23 15.61 8.71
CA GLU A 44 7.43 14.21 9.12
C GLU A 44 6.37 13.66 10.08
N ARG A 45 5.17 14.26 10.15
CA ARG A 45 4.08 13.76 11.03
C ARG A 45 3.56 12.37 10.65
N TYR A 46 3.93 11.87 9.48
CA TYR A 46 3.68 10.49 9.07
C TYR A 46 4.62 9.48 9.73
N ILE A 47 5.63 9.93 10.48
CA ILE A 47 6.61 9.06 11.15
C ILE A 47 6.22 8.88 12.62
N TYR A 48 5.92 7.64 13.00
CA TYR A 48 5.78 7.23 14.39
C TYR A 48 7.12 6.70 14.92
N HIS A 49 7.73 7.44 15.84
CA HIS A 49 8.95 7.02 16.52
C HIS A 49 8.60 6.14 17.72
N LEU A 50 9.05 4.88 17.69
CA LEU A 50 8.92 3.95 18.80
C LEU A 50 9.65 4.48 20.02
N THR A 51 8.94 4.57 21.13
CA THR A 51 9.49 4.95 22.42
C THR A 51 10.21 3.77 23.08
N PRO A 52 11.06 4.00 24.10
CA PRO A 52 11.64 2.90 24.87
C PRO A 52 10.59 1.96 25.48
N SER A 53 9.42 2.49 25.85
CA SER A 53 8.30 1.67 26.33
C SER A 53 7.74 0.79 25.22
N ASP A 54 7.54 1.34 24.02
CA ASP A 54 7.04 0.58 22.86
C ASP A 54 8.03 -0.55 22.51
N LEU A 55 9.33 -0.28 22.51
CA LEU A 55 10.37 -1.28 22.23
C LEU A 55 10.41 -2.39 23.30
N SER A 56 10.26 -2.03 24.58
CA SER A 56 10.18 -3.01 25.67
C SER A 56 8.93 -3.89 25.53
N GLU A 57 7.80 -3.30 25.12
CA GLU A 57 6.55 -4.01 24.90
C GLU A 57 6.66 -5.01 23.74
N ILE A 58 7.26 -4.59 22.60
CA ILE A 58 7.56 -5.47 21.46
C ILE A 58 8.44 -6.65 21.88
N LYS A 59 9.48 -6.40 22.68
CA LYS A 59 10.37 -7.47 23.17
C LYS A 59 9.62 -8.48 24.05
N ASN A 60 8.73 -8.01 24.92
CA ASN A 60 7.92 -8.87 25.77
C ASN A 60 6.94 -9.70 24.93
N ALA A 61 6.26 -9.07 23.96
CA ALA A 61 5.34 -9.75 23.04
C ALA A 61 6.04 -10.83 22.20
N LEU A 62 7.26 -10.56 21.72
CA LEU A 62 8.07 -11.56 21.02
C LEU A 62 8.43 -12.74 21.94
N THR A 63 8.78 -12.47 23.20
CA THR A 63 9.10 -13.51 24.19
C THR A 63 7.90 -14.41 24.45
N GLU A 64 6.71 -13.81 24.62
CA GLU A 64 5.44 -14.52 24.79
C GLU A 64 5.09 -15.35 23.55
N PHE A 65 5.15 -14.76 22.36
CA PHE A 65 4.90 -15.45 21.10
C PHE A 65 5.77 -16.70 20.94
N LYS A 66 7.08 -16.57 21.20
CA LYS A 66 8.03 -17.69 21.13
C LYS A 66 7.72 -18.79 22.14
N SER A 67 7.16 -18.45 23.30
CA SER A 67 6.77 -19.44 24.32
C SER A 67 5.66 -20.38 23.85
N HIS A 68 4.87 -19.97 22.86
CA HIS A 68 3.82 -20.80 22.27
C HIS A 68 4.33 -21.79 21.22
N GLY A 69 5.57 -21.64 20.72
CA GLY A 69 6.13 -22.51 19.68
C GLY A 69 5.37 -22.45 18.35
N LEU A 70 4.76 -21.30 18.05
CA LEU A 70 3.97 -21.07 16.84
C LEU A 70 4.83 -20.66 15.66
N ASN A 71 4.33 -20.91 14.45
CA ASN A 71 4.88 -20.34 13.23
C ASN A 71 4.52 -18.85 13.14
N GLY A 72 5.41 -18.05 12.56
CA GLY A 72 5.29 -16.59 12.56
C GLY A 72 4.01 -16.03 11.92
N ASP A 73 3.40 -16.76 10.98
CA ASP A 73 2.11 -16.40 10.38
C ASP A 73 0.96 -16.31 11.40
N LEU A 74 1.10 -17.00 12.54
CA LEU A 74 0.16 -16.96 13.64
C LEU A 74 0.42 -15.81 14.62
N ALA A 75 1.24 -14.82 14.26
CA ALA A 75 1.39 -13.58 15.00
C ALA A 75 0.12 -12.71 14.82
N THR A 76 -0.70 -12.69 15.88
CA THR A 76 -1.99 -11.98 15.97
C THR A 76 -2.01 -11.15 17.24
N PRO A 77 -3.00 -10.24 17.42
CA PRO A 77 -3.10 -9.51 18.69
C PRO A 77 -3.26 -10.40 19.93
N ALA A 78 -3.72 -11.65 19.77
CA ALA A 78 -3.87 -12.61 20.86
C ALA A 78 -2.57 -13.34 21.22
N THR A 79 -1.69 -13.57 20.24
CA THR A 79 -0.43 -14.32 20.40
C THR A 79 0.81 -13.42 20.44
N PHE A 80 0.66 -12.16 20.04
CA PHE A 80 1.65 -11.08 20.09
C PHE A 80 1.00 -9.84 20.75
N PRO A 81 0.78 -9.87 22.08
CA PRO A 81 0.00 -8.84 22.75
C PRO A 81 0.78 -7.53 22.89
N LEU A 82 0.15 -6.44 22.46
CA LEU A 82 0.63 -5.06 22.61
C LEU A 82 -0.46 -4.22 23.30
N PRO A 83 -0.65 -4.35 24.63
CA PRO A 83 -1.71 -3.66 25.37
C PRO A 83 -1.74 -2.13 25.18
N THR A 84 -0.58 -1.49 25.04
CA THR A 84 -0.45 -0.04 24.90
C THR A 84 -0.11 0.34 23.46
N LEU A 85 0.95 -0.22 22.88
CA LEU A 85 1.37 0.07 21.51
C LEU A 85 0.29 -0.32 20.49
N GLY A 86 -0.47 -1.39 20.73
CA GLY A 86 -1.50 -1.87 19.80
C GLY A 86 -2.61 -0.85 19.52
N ALA A 87 -2.98 -0.04 20.52
CA ALA A 87 -3.96 1.05 20.30
C ALA A 87 -3.39 2.15 19.38
N LYS A 88 -2.10 2.45 19.49
CA LYS A 88 -1.43 3.41 18.62
C LYS A 88 -1.32 2.89 17.19
N LEU A 89 -0.97 1.62 17.02
CA LEU A 89 -0.91 0.97 15.69
C LEU A 89 -2.27 0.96 14.99
N ARG A 90 -3.37 0.72 15.72
CA ARG A 90 -4.74 0.85 15.19
C ARG A 90 -5.09 2.28 14.79
N SER A 91 -4.62 3.27 15.54
CA SER A 91 -4.77 4.68 15.14
C SER A 91 -4.00 4.97 13.86
N LEU A 92 -2.79 4.43 13.69
CA LEU A 92 -2.01 4.56 12.46
C LEU A 92 -2.69 3.86 11.29
N SER A 93 -3.32 2.70 11.51
CA SER A 93 -4.16 2.03 10.51
C SER A 93 -5.29 2.93 10.01
N SER A 94 -5.99 3.60 10.92
CA SER A 94 -7.05 4.54 10.55
C SER A 94 -6.51 5.71 9.71
N GLU A 95 -5.32 6.24 10.06
CA GLU A 95 -4.65 7.29 9.28
C GLU A 95 -4.24 6.86 7.86
N LEU A 96 -4.11 5.56 7.59
CA LEU A 96 -3.86 5.06 6.22
C LEU A 96 -5.10 5.19 5.32
N TYR A 97 -6.31 5.15 5.88
CA TYR A 97 -7.53 5.26 5.09
C TYR A 97 -8.13 6.67 5.11
N SER A 98 -8.17 7.32 6.27
CA SER A 98 -8.81 8.62 6.45
C SER A 98 -7.83 9.78 6.60
N GLY A 99 -6.55 9.49 6.80
CA GLY A 99 -5.49 10.48 6.94
C GLY A 99 -4.67 10.62 5.66
N ARG A 100 -3.35 10.68 5.81
CA ARG A 100 -2.42 10.90 4.68
C ARG A 100 -2.20 9.67 3.81
N GLY A 101 -2.65 8.48 4.21
CA GLY A 101 -2.41 7.26 3.41
C GLY A 101 -0.96 6.77 3.42
N VAL A 102 -0.12 7.33 4.30
CA VAL A 102 1.26 6.92 4.50
C VAL A 102 1.61 7.00 5.98
N CYS A 103 2.34 5.99 6.45
CA CYS A 103 2.90 5.94 7.79
C CYS A 103 4.28 5.26 7.74
N LEU A 104 5.21 5.73 8.56
CA LEU A 104 6.51 5.10 8.78
C LEU A 104 6.70 4.85 10.28
N ILE A 105 6.90 3.59 10.68
CA ILE A 105 7.28 3.25 12.05
C ILE A 105 8.81 3.20 12.11
N ARG A 106 9.42 4.02 12.99
CA ARG A 106 10.88 4.15 13.12
C ARG A 106 11.32 3.78 14.54
N GLY A 107 12.47 3.10 14.66
CA GLY A 107 13.08 2.76 15.94
C GLY A 107 13.47 1.29 16.10
N LEU A 108 13.04 0.41 15.19
CA LEU A 108 13.56 -0.95 15.08
C LEU A 108 14.86 -0.92 14.29
N THR A 109 15.93 -1.48 14.84
CA THR A 109 17.20 -1.68 14.13
C THR A 109 17.49 -3.16 13.93
N THR A 110 18.29 -3.48 12.93
CA THR A 110 18.55 -4.85 12.49
C THR A 110 19.34 -5.69 13.49
N GLU A 111 20.00 -5.05 14.44
CA GLU A 111 20.81 -5.67 15.47
C GLU A 111 19.98 -6.06 16.70
N MET A 112 18.72 -5.60 16.78
CA MET A 112 17.85 -5.87 17.93
C MET A 112 17.33 -7.31 17.96
N TYR A 113 17.22 -7.95 16.78
CA TYR A 113 16.57 -9.24 16.61
C TYR A 113 17.32 -10.08 15.57
N GLU A 114 17.34 -11.38 15.78
CA GLU A 114 17.74 -12.30 14.73
C GLU A 114 16.79 -12.18 13.52
N PRO A 115 17.22 -12.56 12.30
CA PRO A 115 16.42 -12.40 11.09
C PRO A 115 14.98 -12.91 11.19
N GLU A 116 14.79 -14.10 11.75
CA GLU A 116 13.48 -14.73 11.93
C GLU A 116 12.63 -14.00 12.98
N GLU A 117 13.24 -13.59 14.08
CA GLU A 117 12.58 -12.80 15.13
C GLU A 117 12.13 -11.45 14.60
N GLY A 118 12.94 -10.79 13.78
CA GLY A 118 12.59 -9.53 13.12
C GLY A 118 11.36 -9.69 12.21
N MET A 119 11.22 -10.84 11.55
CA MET A 119 10.05 -11.16 10.73
C MET A 119 8.80 -11.38 11.59
N VAL A 120 8.93 -12.08 12.72
CA VAL A 120 7.83 -12.23 13.71
C VAL A 120 7.41 -10.88 14.28
N VAL A 121 8.36 -10.00 14.61
CA VAL A 121 8.07 -8.62 15.06
C VAL A 121 7.31 -7.85 13.97
N PHE A 122 7.74 -7.94 12.71
CA PHE A 122 7.03 -7.31 11.61
C PHE A 122 5.59 -7.81 11.46
N MET A 123 5.38 -9.14 11.50
CA MET A 123 4.03 -9.73 11.44
C MET A 123 3.17 -9.37 12.65
N GLY A 124 3.75 -9.36 13.85
CA GLY A 124 3.09 -8.96 15.09
C GLY A 124 2.59 -7.52 15.01
N LEU A 125 3.43 -6.58 14.59
CA LEU A 125 3.03 -5.18 14.39
C LEU A 125 1.98 -5.02 13.29
N GLN A 126 2.17 -5.68 12.15
CA GLN A 126 1.25 -5.66 11.02
C GLN A 126 -0.16 -6.13 11.42
N SER A 127 -0.27 -7.09 12.34
CA SER A 127 -1.57 -7.62 12.80
C SER A 127 -2.47 -6.60 13.51
N TYR A 128 -1.91 -5.46 13.95
CA TYR A 128 -2.67 -4.34 14.50
C TYR A 128 -3.01 -3.28 13.44
N VAL A 129 -2.43 -3.39 12.25
CA VAL A 129 -2.65 -2.48 11.12
C VAL A 129 -3.68 -3.06 10.15
N ALA A 130 -3.50 -4.31 9.75
CA ALA A 130 -4.44 -5.06 8.93
C ALA A 130 -4.53 -6.49 9.46
N GLU A 131 -5.74 -7.05 9.50
CA GLU A 131 -5.98 -8.37 10.08
C GLU A 131 -5.53 -9.50 9.15
N GLU A 132 -5.76 -9.35 7.84
CA GLU A 132 -5.38 -10.32 6.81
C GLU A 132 -4.03 -9.99 6.17
N LYS A 133 -3.40 -11.02 5.60
CA LYS A 133 -2.14 -10.92 4.86
C LYS A 133 -2.34 -11.38 3.43
N GLY A 134 -1.95 -10.55 2.47
CA GLY A 134 -2.02 -10.89 1.05
C GLY A 134 -1.03 -12.00 0.68
N ARG A 135 -1.47 -12.93 -0.16
CA ARG A 135 -0.59 -13.91 -0.80
C ARG A 135 0.27 -13.21 -1.86
N GLN A 136 1.58 -13.31 -1.74
CA GLN A 136 2.54 -12.59 -2.59
C GLN A 136 3.17 -13.46 -3.68
N ASP A 137 2.98 -14.77 -3.64
CA ASP A 137 3.41 -15.68 -4.70
C ASP A 137 2.56 -16.95 -4.81
N GLU A 138 2.82 -17.75 -5.84
CA GLU A 138 2.13 -19.01 -6.09
C GLU A 138 2.36 -20.08 -5.00
N ARG A 139 3.32 -19.89 -4.10
CA ARG A 139 3.59 -20.83 -2.99
C ARG A 139 2.78 -20.52 -1.74
N GLY A 140 2.05 -19.41 -1.73
CA GLY A 140 1.27 -18.98 -0.57
C GLY A 140 2.08 -18.14 0.42
N ASN A 141 3.28 -17.67 0.04
CA ASN A 141 4.06 -16.82 0.92
C ASN A 141 3.34 -15.49 1.15
N MET A 142 3.23 -15.09 2.42
CA MET A 142 2.65 -13.80 2.84
C MET A 142 3.71 -12.70 2.99
N ILE A 143 4.98 -13.10 3.03
CA ILE A 143 6.14 -12.21 3.07
C ILE A 143 7.14 -12.71 2.04
N VAL A 144 7.63 -11.81 1.21
CA VAL A 144 8.67 -12.08 0.22
C VAL A 144 9.84 -11.13 0.41
N HIS A 145 11.03 -11.62 0.09
CA HIS A 145 12.24 -10.81 0.16
C HIS A 145 12.38 -9.98 -1.11
N ILE A 146 12.53 -8.66 -0.93
CA ILE A 146 12.90 -7.72 -1.99
C ILE A 146 14.41 -7.55 -1.92
N THR A 147 15.12 -8.32 -2.74
CA THR A 147 16.58 -8.35 -2.79
C THR A 147 17.06 -8.48 -4.22
N PRO A 148 18.16 -7.80 -4.62
CA PRO A 148 18.68 -7.93 -5.97
C PRO A 148 19.08 -9.39 -6.25
N SER A 149 18.66 -9.92 -7.40
CA SER A 149 19.04 -11.26 -7.85
C SER A 149 19.27 -11.26 -9.34
N VAL A 150 20.51 -11.55 -9.77
CA VAL A 150 20.86 -11.63 -11.20
C VAL A 150 20.15 -12.78 -11.92
N TYR A 151 19.69 -13.80 -11.17
CA TYR A 151 18.99 -14.96 -11.72
C TYR A 151 17.48 -14.73 -11.83
N GLU A 152 16.92 -13.90 -10.96
CA GLU A 152 15.48 -13.66 -10.87
C GLU A 152 15.08 -12.23 -11.26
N ALA A 153 15.99 -11.45 -11.85
CA ALA A 153 15.82 -10.04 -12.21
C ALA A 153 14.61 -9.72 -13.09
N LYS A 154 14.02 -10.74 -13.76
CA LYS A 154 12.77 -10.59 -14.50
C LYS A 154 11.56 -10.27 -13.59
N HIS A 155 11.61 -10.68 -12.33
CA HIS A 155 10.64 -10.26 -11.33
C HIS A 155 11.04 -8.90 -10.77
N SER A 156 10.11 -7.94 -10.79
CA SER A 156 10.34 -6.55 -10.36
C SER A 156 10.99 -6.43 -8.99
N ARG A 157 10.59 -7.28 -8.02
CA ARG A 157 11.15 -7.33 -6.66
C ARG A 157 12.62 -7.72 -6.55
N HIS A 158 13.20 -8.24 -7.63
CA HIS A 158 14.61 -8.65 -7.72
C HIS A 158 15.42 -7.83 -8.71
N SER A 159 14.77 -6.90 -9.42
CA SER A 159 15.42 -5.98 -10.35
C SER A 159 16.15 -4.87 -9.59
N MET A 160 17.21 -4.35 -10.21
CA MET A 160 17.90 -3.13 -9.77
C MET A 160 17.48 -1.91 -10.60
N ASP A 161 16.58 -2.08 -11.57
CA ASP A 161 16.06 -1.01 -12.41
C ASP A 161 15.01 -0.18 -11.66
N SER A 162 14.80 1.05 -12.13
CA SER A 162 13.70 1.89 -11.62
C SER A 162 12.36 1.25 -11.95
N LEU A 163 11.50 1.11 -10.95
CA LEU A 163 10.11 0.71 -11.14
C LEU A 163 9.23 1.93 -11.41
N PRO A 164 8.28 1.85 -12.36
CA PRO A 164 7.28 2.89 -12.55
C PRO A 164 6.34 2.96 -11.34
N PHE A 165 5.67 4.11 -11.18
CA PHE A 165 4.59 4.25 -10.21
C PHE A 165 3.49 3.21 -10.47
N HIS A 166 3.04 2.56 -9.40
CA HIS A 166 1.95 1.59 -9.42
C HIS A 166 1.26 1.57 -8.07
N THR A 167 0.03 1.07 -8.04
CA THR A 167 -0.65 0.62 -6.83
C THR A 167 -0.60 -0.90 -6.78
N GLU A 168 -0.68 -1.48 -5.57
CA GLU A 168 -0.84 -2.93 -5.44
C GLU A 168 -2.30 -3.29 -5.76
N ALA A 169 -2.51 -4.28 -6.63
CA ALA A 169 -3.84 -4.70 -7.07
C ALA A 169 -4.50 -5.68 -6.09
N THR A 170 -3.69 -6.36 -5.27
CA THR A 170 -4.13 -7.51 -4.47
C THR A 170 -4.37 -7.20 -2.99
N GLY A 171 -4.16 -5.96 -2.54
CA GLY A 171 -4.38 -5.59 -1.14
C GLY A 171 -4.57 -4.09 -0.91
N ASP A 172 -5.24 -3.76 0.19
CA ASP A 172 -5.56 -2.37 0.55
C ASP A 172 -4.35 -1.60 1.10
N ILE A 173 -3.42 -2.31 1.76
CA ILE A 173 -2.23 -1.73 2.39
C ILE A 173 -0.99 -2.50 1.94
N LEU A 174 -0.01 -1.77 1.39
CA LEU A 174 1.34 -2.28 1.15
C LEU A 174 2.24 -1.90 2.34
N ALA A 175 2.87 -2.90 2.96
CA ALA A 175 3.83 -2.70 4.04
C ALA A 175 5.13 -3.44 3.74
N TRP A 176 6.26 -2.85 4.14
CA TRP A 176 7.57 -3.48 4.05
C TRP A 176 8.44 -3.11 5.25
N GLN A 177 9.45 -3.94 5.51
CA GLN A 177 10.47 -3.69 6.51
C GLN A 177 11.83 -3.56 5.81
N THR A 178 12.50 -2.41 6.00
CA THR A 178 13.86 -2.23 5.51
C THR A 178 14.84 -2.94 6.42
N ARG A 179 15.54 -3.96 5.90
CA ARG A 179 16.59 -4.70 6.62
C ARG A 179 18.01 -4.32 6.22
N ALA A 180 18.17 -3.62 5.11
CA ALA A 180 19.44 -3.04 4.70
C ALA A 180 19.13 -1.90 3.73
N ALA A 181 19.89 -0.82 3.83
CA ALA A 181 19.85 0.24 2.82
C ALA A 181 20.78 -0.14 1.66
N ALA A 182 20.39 0.20 0.43
CA ALA A 182 21.27 0.08 -0.73
C ALA A 182 22.45 1.06 -0.59
N ALA A 183 23.63 0.67 -1.07
CA ALA A 183 24.80 1.54 -1.09
C ALA A 183 24.59 2.77 -2.00
N GLU A 184 23.83 2.58 -3.09
CA GLU A 184 23.41 3.62 -4.02
C GLU A 184 21.98 3.30 -4.49
N GLY A 185 21.18 4.33 -4.77
CA GLY A 185 19.79 4.16 -5.20
C GLY A 185 18.87 3.73 -4.06
N GLY A 186 17.97 2.77 -4.32
CA GLY A 186 17.05 2.21 -3.31
C GLY A 186 16.03 3.20 -2.76
N LYS A 187 15.78 4.31 -3.45
CA LYS A 187 14.81 5.33 -3.03
C LYS A 187 13.39 4.78 -3.22
N CYS A 188 12.57 4.88 -2.18
CA CYS A 188 11.13 4.73 -2.28
C CYS A 188 10.52 6.12 -2.54
N ILE A 189 9.78 6.26 -3.65
CA ILE A 189 9.11 7.51 -4.02
C ILE A 189 7.62 7.27 -3.91
N LEU A 190 6.92 8.16 -3.19
CA LEU A 190 5.49 8.11 -3.01
C LEU A 190 4.84 9.29 -3.72
N ALA A 191 3.67 9.06 -4.29
CA ALA A 191 2.84 10.09 -4.90
C ALA A 191 1.38 9.85 -4.53
N SER A 192 0.64 10.92 -4.26
CA SER A 192 -0.80 10.83 -4.03
C SER A 192 -1.56 10.71 -5.34
N ALA A 193 -2.32 9.63 -5.51
CA ALA A 193 -3.26 9.49 -6.61
C ALA A 193 -4.38 10.55 -6.56
N TYR A 194 -4.74 11.03 -5.37
CA TYR A 194 -5.75 12.08 -5.18
C TYR A 194 -5.24 13.43 -5.68
N THR A 195 -3.97 13.75 -5.39
CA THR A 195 -3.31 14.96 -5.91
C THR A 195 -3.12 14.87 -7.42
N ALA A 196 -2.70 13.70 -7.94
CA ALA A 196 -2.59 13.47 -9.37
C ALA A 196 -3.95 13.65 -10.08
N TYR A 197 -5.03 13.13 -9.50
CA TYR A 197 -6.38 13.35 -9.98
C TYR A 197 -6.75 14.85 -10.01
N ASN A 198 -6.53 15.57 -8.91
CA ASN A 198 -6.84 17.01 -8.83
C ASN A 198 -6.08 17.82 -9.89
N LEU A 199 -4.81 17.48 -10.15
CA LEU A 199 -4.02 18.11 -11.19
C LEU A 199 -4.62 17.82 -12.58
N LEU A 200 -4.88 16.56 -12.90
CA LEU A 200 -5.47 16.16 -14.18
C LEU A 200 -6.85 16.79 -14.39
N ALA A 201 -7.69 16.82 -13.36
CA ALA A 201 -9.00 17.44 -13.43
C ALA A 201 -8.94 18.95 -13.72
N ALA A 202 -7.91 19.63 -13.23
CA ALA A 202 -7.72 21.06 -13.44
C ALA A 202 -7.04 21.41 -14.77
N THR A 203 -6.15 20.56 -15.30
CA THR A 203 -5.31 20.91 -16.46
C THR A 203 -5.58 20.10 -17.72
N CYS A 204 -6.04 18.85 -17.58
CA CYS A 204 -6.22 17.89 -18.68
C CYS A 204 -7.45 16.97 -18.44
N PRO A 205 -8.67 17.51 -18.25
CA PRO A 205 -9.87 16.72 -17.93
C PRO A 205 -10.22 15.66 -18.98
N GLU A 206 -9.80 15.84 -20.24
CA GLU A 206 -9.94 14.85 -21.31
C GLU A 206 -9.19 13.54 -21.02
N VAL A 207 -8.10 13.60 -20.26
CA VAL A 207 -7.35 12.40 -19.82
C VAL A 207 -8.20 11.58 -18.85
N ILE A 208 -8.99 12.22 -17.98
CA ILE A 208 -9.86 11.53 -17.03
C ILE A 208 -10.92 10.68 -17.75
N HIS A 209 -11.45 11.14 -18.90
CA HIS A 209 -12.35 10.32 -19.72
C HIS A 209 -11.69 9.03 -20.18
N THR A 210 -10.42 9.09 -20.58
CA THR A 210 -9.67 7.90 -21.01
C THR A 210 -9.38 6.99 -19.82
N LEU A 211 -8.97 7.56 -18.69
CA LEU A 211 -8.68 6.81 -17.47
C LEU A 211 -9.91 6.11 -16.88
N ALA A 212 -11.09 6.69 -17.03
CA ALA A 212 -12.35 6.14 -16.51
C ALA A 212 -12.94 5.00 -17.35
N LYS A 213 -12.39 4.71 -18.53
CA LYS A 213 -12.91 3.62 -19.36
C LYS A 213 -12.62 2.25 -18.71
N PRO A 214 -13.56 1.30 -18.77
CA PRO A 214 -13.38 -0.03 -18.18
C PRO A 214 -12.61 -1.01 -19.09
N ASP A 215 -11.95 -0.54 -20.14
CA ASP A 215 -11.31 -1.36 -21.19
C ASP A 215 -9.78 -1.42 -21.08
N TRP A 216 -9.26 -1.32 -19.85
CA TRP A 216 -7.82 -1.44 -19.58
C TRP A 216 -7.32 -2.86 -19.87
N PRO A 217 -6.21 -3.02 -20.63
CA PRO A 217 -5.72 -4.33 -21.07
C PRO A 217 -5.00 -5.15 -19.97
N PHE A 218 -5.08 -4.72 -18.70
CA PHE A 218 -4.33 -5.28 -17.57
C PHE A 218 -5.21 -5.65 -16.36
N ALA A 219 -6.52 -5.84 -16.56
CA ALA A 219 -7.44 -6.28 -15.51
C ALA A 219 -7.28 -7.78 -15.16
#